data_AF-A0A9P5RMB4-F1
#
_entry.id   AF-A0A9P5RMB4-F1
#
_cell.length_a   1.000
_cell.length_b   1.000
_cell.length_c   1.000
_cell.angle_alpha   90.00
_cell.angle_beta   90.00
_cell.angle_gamma   90.00
#
_symmetry.space_group_name_H-M   'P 1'
#
loop_
_entity.id
_entity.type
_entity.pdbx_description
1 polymer ?
#
loop_
_entity_poly.entity_id
_entity_poly.type
_entity_poly.pdbx_seq_one_letter_code
_entity_poly.pdbx_strand_id
1 'polypeptide(L)'
;MHSQGTDRVDHDPVTGERLADPDMLVPPSTTLIIPNHIIAPEVKEQLAREADERTVAEEQQSEKQGLGSSSDVEAPFDGHNDVDNEQPYGWVVVAAAFFAQAIVIGTVNGYGVYQDQYITHDYNTSTTFELAWVGTLNVVGMDLSGPITGQFADHFGYRISAFVGALIMGASLIATSFSTKVWQLYIFQGIMYGLGASLAYFPSLSLPSQWFKKRRGFATGIAVAGGGFGGLIMSPVTTALFTKIGYRWTVRTMAIVHLVVLIPASALFKARVESGKDKAKRLKREQADRELAATSDKERQELKDAASAAKAARPKRQIIDFSVLKEVRFLILVALAFFVANGYFNPYYFFPTYAQKNGVSVSTASLLVGILNGSSALGRVSMGLASDYIGDINTLLISTLCASLSVLVVWMFAGTSVVVMTVFCILYGFFSGSYVAIIPTVAAHLCGISRLASMTGIVYGGIAVGTLVGSPVGGALLDISQGVNYRPLQLWAGLIMAVGVVLGVVLKFMMNPKPWGKV
;
A
#
# COMPACT_ATOMS: atom_id res chain seq x y z
N MET A 1 5.23 -59.77 -71.98
CA MET A 1 5.82 -60.22 -73.27
C MET A 1 6.99 -59.31 -73.58
N HIS A 2 8.14 -59.89 -73.98
CA HIS A 2 9.43 -59.27 -74.36
C HIS A 2 10.22 -58.72 -73.16
N SER A 3 11.34 -59.30 -72.70
CA SER A 3 12.47 -60.04 -73.31
C SER A 3 13.34 -59.20 -74.28
N GLN A 4 14.66 -59.44 -74.14
CA GLN A 4 15.85 -58.88 -74.81
C GLN A 4 16.56 -57.78 -74.00
N GLY A 5 17.83 -57.88 -73.58
CA GLY A 5 18.88 -58.85 -73.85
C GLY A 5 20.15 -58.16 -74.35
N THR A 6 21.31 -58.62 -73.85
CA THR A 6 22.69 -58.47 -74.40
C THR A 6 23.37 -57.11 -74.19
N ASP A 7 24.68 -56.97 -73.94
CA ASP A 7 25.76 -57.90 -73.58
C ASP A 7 27.04 -57.05 -73.29
N ARG A 8 27.96 -57.62 -72.49
CA ARG A 8 29.45 -57.52 -72.57
C ARG A 8 30.18 -56.30 -71.95
N VAL A 9 30.97 -56.48 -70.86
CA VAL A 9 32.38 -57.02 -70.73
C VAL A 9 33.38 -55.85 -70.82
N ASP A 10 34.35 -55.58 -69.92
CA ASP A 10 35.28 -56.43 -69.18
C ASP A 10 36.06 -55.67 -68.05
N HIS A 11 36.64 -56.45 -67.13
CA HIS A 11 37.89 -56.26 -66.34
C HIS A 11 38.02 -55.31 -65.12
N ASP A 12 37.80 -55.93 -63.95
CA ASP A 12 38.52 -55.95 -62.64
C ASP A 12 40.07 -55.71 -62.66
N PRO A 13 40.83 -55.56 -61.51
CA PRO A 13 40.46 -55.80 -60.09
C PRO A 13 41.15 -54.95 -58.96
N VAL A 14 40.81 -55.28 -57.68
CA VAL A 14 41.61 -55.14 -56.41
C VAL A 14 41.67 -53.73 -55.78
N THR A 15 41.35 -53.39 -54.51
CA THR A 15 40.89 -54.02 -53.24
C THR A 15 40.35 -52.87 -52.37
N GLY A 16 39.19 -52.96 -51.71
CA GLY A 16 39.15 -53.32 -50.29
C GLY A 16 38.27 -52.38 -49.46
N GLU A 17 37.04 -52.84 -49.17
CA GLU A 17 36.18 -52.57 -48.01
C GLU A 17 35.76 -51.14 -47.55
N ARG A 18 34.42 -50.97 -47.59
CA ARG A 18 33.51 -50.50 -46.50
C ARG A 18 33.05 -49.03 -46.43
N LEU A 19 31.73 -48.93 -46.64
CA LEU A 19 30.70 -48.12 -45.96
C LEU A 19 30.13 -46.88 -46.70
N ALA A 20 28.79 -46.89 -46.78
CA ALA A 20 27.84 -45.89 -47.31
C ALA A 20 28.07 -44.48 -46.71
N ASP A 21 27.69 -43.34 -47.30
CA ASP A 21 26.34 -42.94 -47.78
C ASP A 21 26.48 -41.66 -48.65
N PRO A 22 25.44 -41.25 -49.43
CA PRO A 22 25.49 -40.25 -50.49
C PRO A 22 25.20 -38.83 -49.99
N ASP A 23 25.87 -37.84 -50.57
CA ASP A 23 25.20 -36.59 -50.98
C ASP A 23 26.05 -35.78 -51.96
N MET A 24 25.40 -35.40 -53.06
CA MET A 24 25.93 -34.68 -54.21
C MET A 24 25.97 -33.16 -54.02
N LEU A 25 27.10 -32.58 -54.41
CA LEU A 25 27.29 -31.39 -55.28
C LEU A 25 26.06 -30.52 -55.66
N VAL A 26 26.13 -29.21 -55.37
CA VAL A 26 25.70 -28.11 -56.28
C VAL A 26 26.52 -26.81 -56.01
N PRO A 27 27.07 -26.12 -57.04
CA PRO A 27 27.72 -24.78 -56.96
C PRO A 27 26.79 -23.61 -57.46
N PRO A 28 27.20 -22.31 -57.39
CA PRO A 28 26.35 -21.16 -56.99
C PRO A 28 25.62 -20.40 -58.11
N SER A 29 24.59 -19.61 -57.73
CA SER A 29 23.79 -18.72 -58.58
C SER A 29 24.34 -17.28 -58.67
N THR A 30 24.47 -16.81 -59.91
CA THR A 30 24.90 -15.46 -60.34
C THR A 30 23.80 -14.41 -60.09
N THR A 31 24.12 -13.30 -59.41
CA THR A 31 23.21 -12.13 -59.29
C THR A 31 23.59 -11.05 -60.31
N LEU A 32 22.63 -10.68 -61.16
CA LEU A 32 22.71 -9.62 -62.17
C LEU A 32 22.48 -8.25 -61.49
N ILE A 33 23.41 -7.30 -61.66
CA ILE A 33 23.35 -5.93 -61.13
C ILE A 33 22.61 -5.03 -62.13
N ILE A 34 21.50 -4.38 -61.73
CA ILE A 34 20.88 -3.27 -62.49
C ILE A 34 21.34 -1.94 -61.88
N PRO A 35 21.79 -0.94 -62.68
CA PRO A 35 22.26 0.35 -62.16
C PRO A 35 21.15 1.24 -61.57
N ASN A 36 21.54 1.99 -60.56
CA ASN A 36 20.70 2.61 -59.53
C ASN A 36 19.94 3.91 -59.94
N HIS A 37 19.77 4.20 -61.23
CA HIS A 37 19.40 5.56 -61.69
C HIS A 37 17.99 5.77 -62.24
N ILE A 38 17.09 4.79 -62.18
CA ILE A 38 15.69 4.99 -62.60
C ILE A 38 14.73 4.25 -61.66
N ILE A 39 14.66 4.64 -60.38
CA ILE A 39 13.57 4.24 -59.47
C ILE A 39 13.21 5.46 -58.60
N ALA A 40 11.95 5.88 -58.64
CA ALA A 40 11.45 7.01 -57.86
C ALA A 40 11.54 6.72 -56.33
N PRO A 41 11.82 7.72 -55.49
CA PRO A 41 12.14 7.54 -54.05
C PRO A 41 11.06 6.81 -53.25
N GLU A 42 9.80 7.01 -53.61
CA GLU A 42 8.63 6.45 -52.90
C GLU A 42 8.54 4.92 -53.02
N VAL A 43 9.03 4.33 -54.12
CA VAL A 43 9.01 2.88 -54.34
C VAL A 43 10.13 2.16 -53.58
N LYS A 44 11.27 2.84 -53.34
CA LYS A 44 12.36 2.30 -52.50
C LYS A 44 11.97 2.23 -51.04
N GLU A 45 11.18 3.19 -50.56
CA GLU A 45 10.73 3.23 -49.18
C GLU A 45 9.65 2.18 -48.88
N GLN A 46 8.76 1.89 -49.84
CA GLN A 46 7.79 0.80 -49.71
C GLN A 46 8.45 -0.59 -49.71
N LEU A 47 9.42 -0.85 -50.60
CA LEU A 47 10.10 -2.14 -50.66
C LEU A 47 11.01 -2.39 -49.44
N ALA A 48 11.60 -1.36 -48.84
CA ALA A 48 12.39 -1.49 -47.62
C ALA A 48 11.49 -1.79 -46.39
N ARG A 49 10.30 -1.19 -46.32
CA ARG A 49 9.34 -1.46 -45.23
C ARG A 49 8.73 -2.87 -45.32
N GLU A 50 8.43 -3.35 -46.53
CA GLU A 50 7.94 -4.72 -46.73
C GLU A 50 9.00 -5.81 -46.46
N ALA A 51 10.30 -5.48 -46.60
CA ALA A 51 11.40 -6.38 -46.24
C ALA A 51 11.59 -6.49 -44.71
N ASP A 52 11.55 -5.35 -43.99
CA ASP A 52 11.68 -5.32 -42.52
C ASP A 52 10.50 -6.04 -41.83
N GLU A 53 9.27 -5.91 -42.36
CA GLU A 53 8.10 -6.60 -41.80
C GLU A 53 8.12 -8.12 -42.01
N ARG A 54 8.76 -8.62 -43.09
CA ARG A 54 8.90 -10.06 -43.33
C ARG A 54 9.98 -10.70 -42.45
N THR A 55 11.10 -10.02 -42.22
CA THR A 55 12.18 -10.54 -41.35
C THR A 55 11.74 -10.61 -39.88
N VAL A 56 10.97 -9.62 -39.41
CA VAL A 56 10.39 -9.63 -38.06
C VAL A 56 9.35 -10.74 -37.89
N ALA A 57 8.61 -11.11 -38.94
CA ALA A 57 7.66 -12.21 -38.89
C ALA A 57 8.33 -13.59 -38.85
N GLU A 58 9.47 -13.77 -39.52
CA GLU A 58 10.23 -15.03 -39.52
C GLU A 58 10.99 -15.27 -38.20
N GLU A 59 11.56 -14.23 -37.59
CA GLU A 59 12.21 -14.34 -36.26
C GLU A 59 11.21 -14.69 -35.14
N GLN A 60 10.00 -14.13 -35.19
CA GLN A 60 8.94 -14.44 -34.22
C GLN A 60 8.34 -15.86 -34.40
N GLN A 61 8.50 -16.46 -35.58
CA GLN A 61 8.12 -17.85 -35.84
C GLN A 61 9.21 -18.84 -35.39
N SER A 62 10.49 -18.48 -35.52
CA SER A 62 11.62 -19.27 -35.01
C SER A 62 11.60 -19.37 -33.47
N GLU A 63 11.26 -18.29 -32.76
CA GLU A 63 11.15 -18.29 -31.29
C GLU A 63 10.02 -19.17 -30.74
N LYS A 64 9.01 -19.53 -31.55
CA LYS A 64 7.86 -20.35 -31.09
C LYS A 64 8.01 -21.85 -31.32
N GLN A 65 9.04 -22.32 -32.03
CA GLN A 65 9.22 -23.74 -32.36
C GLN A 65 10.45 -24.41 -31.71
N GLY A 66 11.25 -23.70 -30.90
CA GLY A 66 12.44 -24.25 -30.21
C GLY A 66 12.19 -24.97 -28.88
N LEU A 67 11.05 -25.66 -28.69
CA LEU A 67 10.77 -26.51 -27.52
C LEU A 67 11.00 -28.00 -27.90
N GLY A 68 12.12 -28.60 -27.47
CA GLY A 68 12.33 -30.06 -27.58
C GLY A 68 13.75 -30.59 -27.34
N SER A 69 14.08 -30.90 -26.09
CA SER A 69 14.99 -31.94 -25.56
C SER A 69 16.34 -32.29 -26.22
N SER A 70 17.44 -32.09 -25.47
CA SER A 70 18.46 -33.13 -25.25
C SER A 70 19.12 -32.92 -23.89
N SER A 71 19.28 -34.03 -23.16
CA SER A 71 19.72 -34.17 -21.78
C SER A 71 21.22 -33.92 -21.56
N ASP A 72 21.57 -33.75 -20.28
CA ASP A 72 22.89 -33.97 -19.66
C ASP A 72 23.91 -32.82 -19.68
N VAL A 73 23.71 -31.80 -18.83
CA VAL A 73 24.73 -31.27 -17.89
C VAL A 73 24.03 -30.67 -16.67
N GLU A 74 23.81 -31.48 -15.62
CA GLU A 74 23.47 -30.98 -14.29
C GLU A 74 24.73 -30.42 -13.61
N ALA A 75 24.85 -29.10 -13.58
CA ALA A 75 25.61 -28.39 -12.55
C ALA A 75 24.61 -27.93 -11.47
N PRO A 76 24.93 -28.02 -10.16
CA PRO A 76 23.94 -27.86 -9.10
C PRO A 76 23.44 -26.41 -9.02
N PHE A 77 22.26 -26.18 -9.61
CA PHE A 77 21.46 -24.98 -9.36
C PHE A 77 20.76 -25.12 -8.01
N ASP A 78 21.48 -24.90 -6.92
CA ASP A 78 20.91 -24.66 -5.59
C ASP A 78 20.31 -23.25 -5.46
N GLY A 79 19.52 -22.85 -6.46
CA GLY A 79 18.78 -21.57 -6.48
C GLY A 79 17.28 -21.72 -6.28
N HIS A 80 16.75 -22.94 -6.25
CA HIS A 80 15.31 -23.19 -6.19
C HIS A 80 14.74 -23.41 -4.78
N ASN A 81 15.57 -23.49 -3.75
CA ASN A 81 15.10 -23.83 -2.39
C ASN A 81 14.99 -22.65 -1.40
N ASP A 82 15.52 -21.46 -1.71
CA ASP A 82 15.50 -20.32 -0.77
C ASP A 82 14.33 -19.34 -0.95
N VAL A 83 13.57 -19.49 -2.04
CA VAL A 83 12.49 -18.55 -2.39
C VAL A 83 11.14 -18.94 -1.76
N ASP A 84 10.99 -20.21 -1.37
CA ASP A 84 9.73 -20.77 -0.89
C ASP A 84 9.65 -21.00 0.62
N ASN A 85 10.77 -20.95 1.34
CA ASN A 85 10.74 -20.89 2.80
C ASN A 85 10.42 -19.47 3.27
N GLU A 86 9.32 -19.32 4.02
CA GLU A 86 9.04 -18.13 4.81
C GLU A 86 10.18 -17.97 5.83
N GLN A 87 11.19 -17.14 5.52
CA GLN A 87 12.34 -16.97 6.40
C GLN A 87 11.87 -16.50 7.79
N PRO A 88 12.40 -17.08 8.89
CA PRO A 88 12.00 -16.72 10.26
C PRO A 88 12.06 -15.21 10.55
N TYR A 89 12.96 -14.49 9.86
CA TYR A 89 13.11 -13.04 9.99
C TYR A 89 11.86 -12.24 9.55
N GLY A 90 11.01 -12.79 8.68
CA GLY A 90 9.75 -12.15 8.29
C GLY A 90 8.85 -11.85 9.50
N TRP A 91 8.85 -12.72 10.51
CA TRP A 91 8.09 -12.50 11.75
C TRP A 91 8.68 -11.40 12.64
N VAL A 92 10.00 -11.18 12.59
CA VAL A 92 10.65 -10.04 13.25
C VAL A 92 10.18 -8.73 12.61
N VAL A 93 10.07 -8.69 11.28
CA VAL A 93 9.54 -7.53 10.55
C VAL A 93 8.06 -7.30 10.87
N VAL A 94 7.25 -8.36 10.98
CA VAL A 94 5.85 -8.26 11.42
C VAL A 94 5.76 -7.68 12.83
N ALA A 95 6.58 -8.16 13.77
CA ALA A 95 6.59 -7.63 15.14
C ALA A 95 7.03 -6.16 15.20
N ALA A 96 8.06 -5.78 14.45
CA ALA A 96 8.49 -4.39 14.35
C ALA A 96 7.38 -3.50 13.74
N ALA A 97 6.73 -3.97 12.67
CA ALA A 97 5.62 -3.26 12.05
C ALA A 97 4.41 -3.14 12.98
N PHE A 98 4.13 -4.17 13.78
CA PHE A 98 3.10 -4.15 14.81
C PHE A 98 3.31 -3.02 15.82
N PHE A 99 4.52 -2.92 16.40
CA PHE A 99 4.81 -1.87 17.38
C PHE A 99 4.86 -0.48 16.73
N ALA A 100 5.34 -0.38 15.49
CA ALA A 100 5.29 0.88 14.75
C ALA A 100 3.84 1.35 14.53
N GLN A 101 2.97 0.45 14.08
CA GLN A 101 1.55 0.73 13.92
C GLN A 101 0.87 1.05 15.25
N ALA A 102 1.25 0.36 16.33
CA ALA A 102 0.71 0.61 17.66
C ALA A 102 0.95 2.04 18.13
N ILE A 103 2.14 2.56 17.93
CA ILE A 103 2.46 3.94 18.30
C ILE A 103 1.81 4.94 17.35
N VAL A 104 1.97 4.74 16.04
CA VAL A 104 1.51 5.71 15.03
C VAL A 104 -0.02 5.82 15.06
N ILE A 105 -0.72 4.71 14.84
CA ILE A 105 -2.18 4.66 14.76
C ILE A 105 -2.83 4.69 16.13
N GLY A 106 -2.19 4.15 17.17
CA GLY A 106 -2.74 4.18 18.52
C GLY A 106 -2.91 5.60 19.06
N THR A 107 -1.95 6.49 18.79
CA THR A 107 -2.06 7.91 19.15
C THR A 107 -3.11 8.64 18.30
N VAL A 108 -3.19 8.35 16.99
CA VAL A 108 -4.21 8.91 16.08
C VAL A 108 -5.63 8.55 16.55
N ASN A 109 -5.87 7.26 16.82
CA ASN A 109 -7.17 6.78 17.26
C ASN A 109 -7.48 7.19 18.71
N GLY A 110 -6.46 7.42 19.53
CA GLY A 110 -6.57 7.92 20.89
C GLY A 110 -6.80 9.44 20.98
N TYR A 111 -6.88 10.15 19.85
CA TYR A 111 -7.03 11.61 19.83
C TYR A 111 -8.23 12.11 20.64
N GLY A 112 -9.33 11.35 20.73
CA GLY A 112 -10.48 11.73 21.55
C GLY A 112 -10.14 11.99 23.03
N VAL A 113 -9.12 11.32 23.58
CA VAL A 113 -8.62 11.57 24.95
C VAL A 113 -7.91 12.92 25.05
N TYR A 114 -7.13 13.30 24.02
CA TYR A 114 -6.49 14.61 23.95
C TYR A 114 -7.53 15.71 23.76
N GLN A 115 -8.51 15.50 22.88
CA GLN A 115 -9.59 16.44 22.62
C GLN A 115 -10.41 16.71 23.88
N ASP A 116 -10.76 15.65 24.63
CA ASP A 116 -11.46 15.77 25.90
C ASP A 116 -10.70 16.61 26.93
N GLN A 117 -9.39 16.37 27.05
CA GLN A 117 -8.50 17.17 27.89
C GLN A 117 -8.43 18.65 27.45
N TYR A 118 -8.37 18.90 26.14
CA TYR A 118 -8.35 20.26 25.57
C TYR A 118 -9.64 21.02 25.84
N ILE A 119 -10.79 20.39 25.64
CA ILE A 119 -12.10 21.00 25.88
C ILE A 119 -12.28 21.29 27.37
N THR A 120 -11.89 20.35 28.24
CA THR A 120 -12.24 20.40 29.66
C THR A 120 -11.29 21.27 30.49
N HIS A 121 -9.99 21.30 30.15
CA HIS A 121 -8.97 21.90 31.02
C HIS A 121 -8.12 22.97 30.34
N ASP A 122 -7.51 22.66 29.19
CA ASP A 122 -6.39 23.46 28.67
C ASP A 122 -6.82 24.57 27.68
N TYR A 123 -7.91 24.38 26.95
CA TYR A 123 -8.38 25.26 25.86
C TYR A 123 -9.90 25.50 25.91
N ASN A 124 -10.45 25.62 27.13
CA ASN A 124 -11.89 25.74 27.40
C ASN A 124 -12.63 26.91 26.72
N THR A 125 -11.93 27.91 26.19
CA THR A 125 -12.51 29.01 25.41
C THR A 125 -12.70 28.69 23.94
N SER A 126 -12.12 27.58 23.46
CA SER A 126 -12.13 27.20 22.04
C SER A 126 -13.31 26.29 21.74
N THR A 127 -13.79 26.31 20.50
CA THR A 127 -14.95 25.49 20.12
C THR A 127 -14.55 24.03 19.87
N THR A 128 -15.54 23.13 19.91
CA THR A 128 -15.30 21.71 19.60
C THR A 128 -14.87 21.56 18.14
N PHE A 129 -15.41 22.39 17.24
CA PHE A 129 -14.99 22.51 15.85
C PHE A 129 -13.50 22.83 15.72
N GLU A 130 -13.02 23.86 16.43
CA GLU A 130 -11.61 24.26 16.40
C GLU A 130 -10.70 23.12 16.87
N LEU A 131 -11.03 22.47 17.99
CA LEU A 131 -10.20 21.39 18.52
C LEU A 131 -10.27 20.11 17.67
N ALA A 132 -11.39 19.84 16.99
CA ALA A 132 -11.49 18.69 16.08
C ALA A 132 -10.49 18.77 14.92
N TRP A 133 -10.15 19.99 14.45
CA TRP A 133 -9.17 20.18 13.38
C TRP A 133 -7.78 19.63 13.70
N VAL A 134 -7.36 19.60 14.98
CA VAL A 134 -6.02 19.10 15.34
C VAL A 134 -5.90 17.61 14.99
N GLY A 135 -6.89 16.79 15.39
CA GLY A 135 -6.93 15.36 15.07
C GLY A 135 -7.11 15.12 13.56
N THR A 136 -7.96 15.92 12.92
CA THR A 136 -8.16 15.84 11.46
C THR A 136 -6.87 16.13 10.68
N LEU A 137 -6.16 17.21 11.02
CA LEU A 137 -4.90 17.57 10.35
C LEU A 137 -3.80 16.53 10.58
N ASN A 138 -3.87 15.79 11.68
CA ASN A 138 -2.98 14.67 11.97
C ASN A 138 -3.16 13.53 10.95
N VAL A 139 -4.39 13.06 10.78
CA VAL A 139 -4.74 12.00 9.80
C VAL A 139 -4.49 12.47 8.38
N VAL A 140 -4.94 13.67 8.04
CA VAL A 140 -4.78 14.24 6.69
C VAL A 140 -3.31 14.42 6.35
N GLY A 141 -2.51 14.92 7.30
CA GLY A 141 -1.07 15.06 7.14
C GLY A 141 -0.39 13.72 6.91
N MET A 142 -0.86 12.65 7.57
CA MET A 142 -0.36 11.28 7.36
C MET A 142 -0.68 10.76 5.95
N ASP A 143 -1.96 10.82 5.56
CA ASP A 143 -2.45 10.19 4.34
C ASP A 143 -2.05 10.96 3.06
N LEU A 144 -2.16 12.29 3.04
CA LEU A 144 -1.80 13.11 1.87
C LEU A 144 -0.29 13.11 1.61
N SER A 145 0.54 12.96 2.64
CA SER A 145 1.99 12.91 2.46
C SER A 145 2.49 11.54 2.00
N GLY A 146 1.63 10.52 1.98
CA GLY A 146 1.98 9.13 1.62
C GLY A 146 2.75 8.97 0.31
N PRO A 147 2.35 9.60 -0.81
CA PRO A 147 3.10 9.52 -2.06
C PRO A 147 4.53 10.10 -1.96
N ILE A 148 4.72 11.13 -1.12
CA ILE A 148 6.00 11.81 -0.93
C ILE A 148 6.90 10.98 -0.02
N THR A 149 6.36 10.52 1.11
CA THR A 149 7.07 9.71 2.10
C THR A 149 7.38 8.31 1.58
N GLY A 150 6.53 7.74 0.72
CA GLY A 150 6.79 6.49 0.00
C GLY A 150 8.00 6.60 -0.92
N GLN A 151 8.11 7.68 -1.71
CA GLN A 151 9.30 7.92 -2.54
C GLN A 151 10.57 8.09 -1.70
N PHE A 152 10.45 8.80 -0.58
CA PHE A 152 11.55 8.95 0.36
C PHE A 152 12.03 7.59 0.87
N ALA A 153 11.10 6.71 1.26
CA ALA A 153 11.39 5.35 1.69
C ALA A 153 11.99 4.48 0.57
N ASP A 154 11.53 4.63 -0.67
CA ASP A 154 12.09 3.90 -1.82
C ASP A 154 13.50 4.39 -2.19
N HIS A 155 13.81 5.68 -1.96
CA HIS A 155 15.13 6.26 -2.29
C HIS A 155 16.17 6.05 -1.20
N PHE A 156 15.83 6.35 0.05
CA PHE A 156 16.74 6.28 1.20
C PHE A 156 16.60 4.97 2.00
N GLY A 157 15.59 4.15 1.70
CA GLY A 157 15.31 2.90 2.38
C GLY A 157 14.31 3.04 3.52
N TYR A 158 13.54 1.96 3.74
CA TYR A 158 12.49 1.90 4.76
C TYR A 158 12.97 2.12 6.20
N ARG A 159 14.22 1.75 6.53
CA ARG A 159 14.84 1.98 7.85
C ARG A 159 14.99 3.46 8.16
N ILE A 160 15.61 4.19 7.23
CA ILE A 160 15.90 5.61 7.38
C ILE A 160 14.59 6.39 7.40
N SER A 161 13.63 6.04 6.54
CA SER A 161 12.28 6.62 6.56
C SER A 161 11.64 6.52 7.94
N ALA A 162 11.54 5.31 8.50
CA ALA A 162 10.90 5.11 9.79
C ALA A 162 11.67 5.79 10.95
N PHE A 163 13.00 5.82 10.90
CA PHE A 163 13.82 6.51 11.90
C PHE A 163 13.60 8.03 11.87
N VAL A 164 13.62 8.64 10.68
CA VAL A 164 13.34 10.07 10.52
C VAL A 164 11.91 10.39 10.95
N GLY A 165 10.94 9.54 10.60
CA GLY A 165 9.56 9.63 11.07
C GLY A 165 9.46 9.65 12.59
N ALA A 166 10.16 8.75 13.27
CA ALA A 166 10.19 8.68 14.74
C ALA A 166 10.73 9.98 15.36
N LEU A 167 11.81 10.55 14.81
CA LEU A 167 12.38 11.81 15.29
C LEU A 167 11.40 12.98 15.11
N ILE A 168 10.74 13.07 13.94
CA ILE A 168 9.76 14.12 13.66
C ILE A 168 8.56 14.00 14.60
N MET A 169 8.03 12.78 14.82
CA MET A 169 6.92 12.55 15.76
C MET A 169 7.29 12.87 17.21
N GLY A 170 8.50 12.51 17.65
CA GLY A 170 8.99 12.87 18.98
C GLY A 170 9.12 14.38 19.15
N ALA A 171 9.73 15.05 18.17
CA ALA A 171 9.87 16.51 18.17
C ALA A 171 8.51 17.22 18.13
N SER A 172 7.54 16.69 17.38
CA SER A 172 6.21 17.28 17.27
C SER A 172 5.43 17.21 18.58
N LEU A 173 5.51 16.09 19.31
CA LEU A 173 4.90 15.93 20.63
C LEU A 173 5.60 16.79 21.71
N ILE A 174 6.93 16.94 21.63
CA ILE A 174 7.68 17.86 22.50
C ILE A 174 7.25 19.31 22.22
N ALA A 175 7.18 19.72 20.95
CA ALA A 175 6.73 21.06 20.56
C ALA A 175 5.29 21.33 21.00
N THR A 176 4.41 20.33 20.89
CA THR A 176 3.03 20.36 21.39
C THR A 176 2.98 20.67 22.90
N SER A 177 3.96 20.22 23.69
CA SER A 177 4.03 20.51 25.14
C SER A 177 4.23 21.99 25.49
N PHE A 178 4.67 22.79 24.54
CA PHE A 178 4.87 24.23 24.69
C PHE A 178 3.74 25.05 24.06
N SER A 179 2.73 24.39 23.47
CA SER A 179 1.60 25.07 22.87
C SER A 179 0.75 25.77 23.92
N THR A 180 0.45 27.04 23.67
CA THR A 180 -0.46 27.88 24.46
C THR A 180 -1.64 28.38 23.63
N LYS A 181 -1.62 28.18 22.31
CA LYS A 181 -2.66 28.63 21.38
C LYS A 181 -3.06 27.48 20.46
N VAL A 182 -4.34 27.40 20.09
CA VAL A 182 -4.88 26.29 19.28
C VAL A 182 -4.17 26.15 17.93
N TRP A 183 -3.82 27.25 17.26
CA TRP A 183 -3.09 27.18 15.98
C TRP A 183 -1.73 26.48 16.08
N GLN A 184 -1.08 26.51 17.25
CA GLN A 184 0.17 25.79 17.47
C GLN A 184 -0.07 24.28 17.52
N LEU A 185 -1.23 23.84 18.01
CA LEU A 185 -1.64 22.44 17.95
C LEU A 185 -1.87 21.98 16.51
N TYR A 186 -2.48 22.81 15.66
CA TYR A 186 -2.66 22.50 14.23
C TYR A 186 -1.33 22.19 13.53
N ILE A 187 -0.28 22.96 13.87
CA ILE A 187 1.04 22.79 13.27
C ILE A 187 1.78 21.61 13.90
N PHE A 188 1.93 21.57 15.22
CA PHE A 188 2.79 20.58 15.88
C PHE A 188 2.10 19.22 16.00
N GLN A 189 0.91 19.16 16.61
CA GLN A 189 0.20 17.90 16.81
C GLN A 189 -0.56 17.45 15.56
N GLY A 190 -1.02 18.39 14.72
CA GLY A 190 -1.65 18.07 13.45
C GLY A 190 -0.62 17.73 12.37
N ILE A 191 -0.17 18.76 11.64
CA ILE A 191 0.61 18.59 10.41
C ILE A 191 1.97 17.92 10.66
N MET A 192 2.76 18.41 11.61
CA MET A 192 4.12 17.91 11.85
C MET A 192 4.11 16.47 12.34
N TYR A 193 3.21 16.10 13.26
CA TYR A 193 3.02 14.70 13.63
C TYR A 193 2.55 13.88 12.43
N GLY A 194 1.57 14.34 11.65
CA GLY A 194 1.06 13.62 10.48
C GLY A 194 2.16 13.29 9.46
N LEU A 195 3.04 14.26 9.15
CA LEU A 195 4.19 14.04 8.27
C LEU A 195 5.17 12.99 8.82
N GLY A 196 5.48 13.06 10.12
CA GLY A 196 6.32 12.06 10.79
C GLY A 196 5.67 10.67 10.83
N ALA A 197 4.38 10.62 11.11
CA ALA A 197 3.55 9.42 11.14
C ALA A 197 3.56 8.72 9.77
N SER A 198 3.43 9.46 8.68
CA SER A 198 3.46 8.93 7.31
C SER A 198 4.76 8.18 7.00
N LEU A 199 5.91 8.76 7.39
CA LEU A 199 7.25 8.17 7.17
C LEU A 199 7.45 6.83 7.91
N ALA A 200 6.71 6.56 8.98
CA ALA A 200 6.73 5.30 9.71
C ALA A 200 5.56 4.36 9.31
N TYR A 201 4.39 4.91 8.98
CA TYR A 201 3.16 4.20 8.68
C TYR A 201 3.28 3.35 7.40
N PHE A 202 3.57 3.96 6.25
CA PHE A 202 3.58 3.25 4.96
C PHE A 202 4.65 2.15 4.88
N PRO A 203 5.87 2.34 5.41
CA PRO A 203 6.83 1.24 5.54
C PRO A 203 6.30 0.09 6.39
N SER A 204 5.69 0.37 7.55
CA SER A 204 5.13 -0.66 8.44
C SER A 204 3.97 -1.42 7.79
N LEU A 205 3.20 -0.75 6.93
CA LEU A 205 2.08 -1.36 6.20
C LEU A 205 2.57 -2.26 5.05
N SER A 206 3.59 -1.86 4.31
CA SER A 206 4.03 -2.54 3.09
C SER A 206 5.03 -3.67 3.32
N LEU A 207 5.93 -3.56 4.31
CA LEU A 207 7.02 -4.51 4.54
C LEU A 207 6.57 -5.95 4.81
N PRO A 208 5.59 -6.24 5.71
CA PRO A 208 5.14 -7.61 5.95
C PRO A 208 4.72 -8.32 4.67
N SER A 209 4.07 -7.59 3.78
CA SER A 209 3.55 -8.12 2.53
C SER A 209 4.65 -8.55 1.53
N GLN A 210 5.88 -8.04 1.69
CA GLN A 210 7.04 -8.43 0.90
C GLN A 210 7.70 -9.71 1.42
N TRP A 211 7.49 -10.04 2.71
CA TRP A 211 8.09 -11.22 3.34
C TRP A 211 7.26 -12.48 3.19
N PHE A 212 5.95 -12.38 2.97
CA PHE A 212 5.05 -13.53 2.94
C PHE A 212 4.33 -13.63 1.59
N LYS A 213 4.40 -14.79 0.94
CA LYS A 213 3.62 -15.11 -0.28
C LYS A 213 2.32 -15.84 0.08
N LYS A 214 2.43 -16.95 0.82
CA LYS A 214 1.28 -17.82 1.18
C LYS A 214 0.43 -17.24 2.30
N ARG A 215 1.05 -16.62 3.30
CA ARG A 215 0.37 -16.02 4.47
C ARG A 215 0.36 -14.48 4.46
N ARG A 216 0.34 -13.87 3.27
CA ARG A 216 0.46 -12.41 3.08
C ARG A 216 -0.60 -11.62 3.85
N GLY A 217 -1.87 -11.99 3.70
CA GLY A 217 -3.00 -11.34 4.37
C GLY A 217 -2.91 -11.44 5.89
N PHE A 218 -2.63 -12.64 6.42
CA PHE A 218 -2.48 -12.88 7.86
C PHE A 218 -1.33 -12.09 8.48
N ALA A 219 -0.14 -12.13 7.88
CA ALA A 219 1.04 -11.40 8.38
C ALA A 219 0.83 -9.88 8.36
N THR A 220 0.23 -9.36 7.28
CA THR A 220 -0.12 -7.94 7.17
C THR A 220 -1.21 -7.56 8.17
N GLY A 221 -2.20 -8.43 8.35
CA GLY A 221 -3.28 -8.26 9.33
C GLY A 221 -2.76 -8.15 10.77
N ILE A 222 -1.82 -9.02 11.17
CA ILE A 222 -1.15 -8.91 12.48
C ILE A 222 -0.45 -7.56 12.61
N ALA A 223 0.40 -7.20 11.65
CA ALA A 223 1.12 -5.92 11.70
C ALA A 223 0.16 -4.72 11.84
N VAL A 224 -0.93 -4.68 11.07
CA VAL A 224 -1.93 -3.61 11.11
C VAL A 224 -2.79 -3.64 12.37
N ALA A 225 -3.00 -4.81 12.99
CA ALA A 225 -3.69 -4.94 14.28
C ALA A 225 -2.95 -4.23 15.42
N GLY A 226 -1.65 -4.01 15.26
CA GLY A 226 -0.84 -3.17 16.15
C GLY A 226 -1.49 -1.83 16.45
N GLY A 227 -2.08 -1.15 15.46
CA GLY A 227 -2.75 0.14 15.65
C GLY A 227 -3.90 0.11 16.67
N GLY A 228 -4.73 -0.94 16.64
CA GLY A 228 -5.81 -1.11 17.62
C GLY A 228 -5.28 -1.49 19.00
N PHE A 229 -4.25 -2.35 19.06
CA PHE A 229 -3.58 -2.70 20.32
C PHE A 229 -2.91 -1.49 20.98
N GLY A 230 -2.28 -0.64 20.18
CA GLY A 230 -1.72 0.62 20.62
C GLY A 230 -2.78 1.54 21.22
N GLY A 231 -3.90 1.74 20.54
CA GLY A 231 -5.00 2.55 21.08
C GLY A 231 -5.61 1.97 22.36
N LEU A 232 -5.69 0.64 22.49
CA LEU A 232 -6.15 -0.06 23.70
C LEU A 232 -5.32 0.29 24.93
N ILE A 233 -3.99 0.33 24.79
CA ILE A 233 -3.06 0.64 25.89
C ILE A 233 -2.88 2.14 26.07
N MET A 234 -2.68 2.87 24.96
CA MET A 234 -2.32 4.28 25.00
C MET A 234 -3.45 5.15 25.51
N SER A 235 -4.72 4.85 25.23
CA SER A 235 -5.84 5.71 25.66
C SER A 235 -5.97 5.81 27.19
N PRO A 236 -6.02 4.68 27.95
CA PRO A 236 -6.03 4.74 29.42
C PRO A 236 -4.71 5.27 30.00
N VAL A 237 -3.56 4.92 29.41
CA VAL A 237 -2.26 5.42 29.88
C VAL A 237 -2.15 6.93 29.74
N THR A 238 -2.56 7.50 28.59
CA THR A 238 -2.57 8.96 28.38
C THR A 238 -3.46 9.65 29.41
N THR A 239 -4.65 9.11 29.65
CA THR A 239 -5.60 9.65 30.64
C THR A 239 -5.02 9.61 32.06
N ALA A 240 -4.41 8.49 32.44
CA ALA A 240 -3.76 8.34 33.74
C ALA A 240 -2.57 9.30 33.91
N LEU A 241 -1.82 9.59 32.84
CA LEU A 241 -0.75 10.58 32.87
C LEU A 241 -1.32 11.99 32.99
N PHE A 242 -2.36 12.35 32.23
CA PHE A 242 -3.00 13.67 32.33
C PHE A 242 -3.45 13.99 33.76
N THR A 243 -4.08 13.03 34.43
CA THR A 243 -4.53 13.20 35.82
C THR A 243 -3.41 13.28 36.85
N LYS A 244 -2.27 12.60 36.62
CA LYS A 244 -1.16 12.54 37.61
C LYS A 244 -0.08 13.61 37.43
N ILE A 245 0.33 13.87 36.19
CA ILE A 245 1.49 14.72 35.87
C ILE A 245 1.12 15.93 35.00
N GLY A 246 -0.16 16.05 34.62
CA GLY A 246 -0.67 17.17 33.84
C GLY A 246 -0.33 17.10 32.35
N TYR A 247 -1.03 17.94 31.56
CA TYR A 247 -0.94 17.96 30.09
C TYR A 247 0.50 17.98 29.56
N ARG A 248 1.30 18.96 29.97
CA ARG A 248 2.63 19.22 29.40
C ARG A 248 3.60 18.05 29.60
N TRP A 249 3.60 17.42 30.77
CA TRP A 249 4.46 16.28 31.04
C TRP A 249 3.93 14.99 30.42
N THR A 250 2.61 14.84 30.27
CA THR A 250 2.03 13.71 29.55
C THR A 250 2.49 13.69 28.09
N VAL A 251 2.37 14.79 27.36
CA VAL A 251 2.78 14.81 25.94
C VAL A 251 4.29 14.60 25.75
N ARG A 252 5.13 15.07 26.68
CA ARG A 252 6.58 14.79 26.69
C ARG A 252 6.88 13.32 26.98
N THR A 253 6.17 12.74 27.94
CA THR A 253 6.29 11.31 28.25
C THR A 253 5.88 10.48 27.04
N MET A 254 4.79 10.86 26.35
CA MET A 254 4.40 10.22 25.10
C MET A 254 5.43 10.39 24.00
N ALA A 255 6.07 11.55 23.86
CA ALA A 255 7.18 11.72 22.92
C ALA A 255 8.32 10.71 23.18
N ILE A 256 8.69 10.51 24.45
CA ILE A 256 9.72 9.53 24.83
C ILE A 256 9.26 8.11 24.48
N VAL A 257 8.01 7.75 24.79
CA VAL A 257 7.45 6.43 24.42
C VAL A 257 7.50 6.22 22.90
N HIS A 258 7.17 7.23 22.10
CA HIS A 258 7.24 7.15 20.65
C HIS A 258 8.67 6.87 20.18
N LEU A 259 9.66 7.61 20.71
CA LEU A 259 11.07 7.44 20.34
C LEU A 259 11.60 6.06 20.77
N VAL A 260 11.34 5.63 22.00
CA VAL A 260 11.83 4.37 22.57
C VAL A 260 11.27 3.16 21.86
N VAL A 261 10.04 3.23 21.33
CA VAL A 261 9.42 2.11 20.62
C VAL A 261 9.73 2.15 19.12
N LEU A 262 9.64 3.32 18.47
CA LEU A 262 9.82 3.43 17.02
C LEU A 262 11.28 3.34 16.58
N ILE A 263 12.25 3.85 17.35
CA ILE A 263 13.67 3.80 16.94
C ILE A 263 14.14 2.33 16.84
N PRO A 264 13.96 1.46 17.84
CA PRO A 264 14.30 0.04 17.70
C PRO A 264 13.49 -0.66 16.61
N ALA A 265 12.18 -0.40 16.51
CA ALA A 265 11.35 -0.97 15.45
C ALA A 265 11.87 -0.59 14.05
N SER A 266 12.30 0.66 13.85
CA SER A 266 12.85 1.15 12.58
C SER A 266 14.16 0.46 12.20
N ALA A 267 15.01 0.11 13.18
CA ALA A 267 16.25 -0.62 12.93
C ALA A 267 15.99 -2.05 12.41
N LEU A 268 14.87 -2.64 12.83
CA LEU A 268 14.45 -3.99 12.43
C LEU A 268 13.76 -4.03 11.05
N PHE A 269 13.35 -2.89 10.48
CA PHE A 269 12.73 -2.85 9.16
C PHE A 269 13.73 -3.31 8.09
N LYS A 270 13.54 -4.49 7.50
CA LYS A 270 14.39 -4.97 6.42
C LYS A 270 13.50 -5.29 5.23
N ALA A 271 13.77 -4.70 4.07
CA ALA A 271 13.11 -5.13 2.84
C ALA A 271 13.63 -6.54 2.48
N ARG A 272 12.72 -7.49 2.19
CA ARG A 272 13.10 -8.84 1.72
C ARG A 272 13.64 -8.80 0.31
N VAL A 273 13.05 -7.93 -0.51
CA VAL A 273 13.30 -7.86 -1.94
C VAL A 273 14.22 -6.68 -2.18
N GLU A 274 15.51 -6.96 -2.41
CA GLU A 274 16.26 -6.14 -3.37
C GLU A 274 15.42 -6.25 -4.66
N SER A 275 14.83 -5.15 -5.14
CA SER A 275 13.91 -5.20 -6.29
C SER A 275 14.52 -6.12 -7.35
N GLY A 276 13.78 -7.00 -8.02
CA GLY A 276 14.36 -7.78 -9.14
C GLY A 276 15.09 -6.87 -10.13
N LYS A 277 14.68 -5.60 -10.18
CA LYS A 277 15.36 -4.49 -10.87
C LYS A 277 16.69 -4.08 -10.23
N ASP A 278 16.83 -4.03 -8.91
CA ASP A 278 18.06 -3.67 -8.21
C ASP A 278 19.10 -4.79 -8.27
N LYS A 279 18.69 -6.07 -8.16
CA LYS A 279 19.58 -7.21 -8.39
C LYS A 279 20.04 -7.27 -9.85
N ALA A 280 19.13 -7.12 -10.80
CA ALA A 280 19.48 -7.05 -12.23
C ALA A 280 20.34 -5.82 -12.57
N LYS A 281 20.12 -4.68 -11.89
CA LYS A 281 20.90 -3.46 -12.07
C LYS A 281 22.27 -3.55 -11.42
N ARG A 282 22.41 -4.25 -10.29
CA ARG A 282 23.70 -4.56 -9.67
C ARG A 282 24.49 -5.52 -10.53
N LEU A 283 23.88 -6.61 -10.99
CA LEU A 283 24.52 -7.57 -11.91
C LEU A 283 24.90 -6.92 -13.25
N LYS A 284 24.01 -6.11 -13.84
CA LYS A 284 24.33 -5.32 -15.04
C LYS A 284 25.41 -4.27 -14.78
N ARG A 285 25.47 -3.68 -13.58
CA ARG A 285 26.51 -2.71 -13.21
C ARG A 285 27.84 -3.40 -12.95
N GLU A 286 27.85 -4.57 -12.32
CA GLU A 286 29.04 -5.41 -12.15
C GLU A 286 29.55 -5.95 -13.50
N GLN A 287 28.66 -6.34 -14.41
CA GLN A 287 29.03 -6.69 -15.79
C GLN A 287 29.55 -5.47 -16.55
N ALA A 288 28.84 -4.34 -16.52
CA ALA A 288 29.28 -3.12 -17.18
C ALA A 288 30.60 -2.58 -16.61
N ASP A 289 30.81 -2.63 -15.30
CA ASP A 289 32.06 -2.22 -14.66
C ASP A 289 33.22 -3.16 -15.02
N ARG A 290 32.95 -4.47 -15.24
CA ARG A 290 33.93 -5.43 -15.78
C ARG A 290 34.26 -5.18 -17.25
N GLU A 291 33.26 -4.91 -18.08
CA GLU A 291 33.44 -4.58 -19.50
C GLU A 291 34.16 -3.23 -19.68
N LEU A 292 33.84 -2.24 -18.84
CA LEU A 292 34.47 -0.91 -18.82
C LEU A 292 35.93 -0.96 -18.30
N ALA A 293 36.27 -1.96 -17.48
CA ALA A 293 37.64 -2.20 -17.04
C ALA A 293 38.51 -2.89 -18.11
N ALA A 294 37.88 -3.50 -19.13
CA ALA A 294 38.55 -4.20 -20.22
C ALA A 294 38.66 -3.37 -21.52
N THR A 295 38.06 -2.18 -21.60
CA THR A 295 38.01 -1.32 -22.79
C THR A 295 39.02 -0.17 -22.75
N SER A 296 39.39 0.35 -23.93
CA SER A 296 40.37 1.43 -24.07
C SER A 296 39.85 2.78 -23.53
N ASP A 297 40.74 3.70 -23.12
CA ASP A 297 40.36 4.99 -22.52
C ASP A 297 39.42 5.86 -23.39
N LYS A 298 39.50 5.68 -24.71
CA LYS A 298 38.66 6.41 -25.68
C LYS A 298 37.24 5.85 -25.75
N GLU A 299 37.08 4.54 -25.81
CA GLU A 299 35.77 3.85 -25.72
C GLU A 299 35.11 4.07 -24.35
N ARG A 300 35.92 4.11 -23.30
CA ARG A 300 35.45 4.38 -21.94
C ARG A 300 34.81 5.76 -21.81
N GLN A 301 35.31 6.75 -22.53
CA GLN A 301 34.76 8.11 -22.54
C GLN A 301 33.45 8.16 -23.36
N GLU A 302 33.42 7.52 -24.54
CA GLU A 302 32.22 7.42 -25.38
C GLU A 302 31.07 6.67 -24.67
N LEU A 303 31.37 5.58 -23.95
CA LEU A 303 30.39 4.86 -23.13
C LEU A 303 29.84 5.71 -21.97
N LYS A 304 30.68 6.54 -21.34
CA LYS A 304 30.24 7.47 -20.29
C LYS A 304 29.35 8.57 -20.85
N ASP A 305 29.68 9.09 -22.02
CA ASP A 305 28.92 10.14 -22.69
C ASP A 305 27.57 9.59 -23.20
N ALA A 306 27.54 8.38 -23.75
CA ALA A 306 26.32 7.65 -24.12
C ALA A 306 25.46 7.31 -22.88
N ALA A 307 26.06 6.89 -21.77
CA ALA A 307 25.33 6.62 -20.53
C ALA A 307 24.78 7.91 -19.89
N SER A 308 25.50 9.01 -19.99
CA SER A 308 25.06 10.36 -19.59
C SER A 308 23.87 10.81 -20.43
N ALA A 309 23.95 10.67 -21.75
CA ALA A 309 22.87 10.97 -22.69
C ALA A 309 21.63 10.09 -22.45
N ALA A 310 21.82 8.78 -22.23
CA ALA A 310 20.73 7.85 -21.91
C ALA A 310 20.10 8.13 -20.53
N LYS A 311 20.89 8.60 -19.55
CA LYS A 311 20.39 9.03 -18.24
C LYS A 311 19.61 10.34 -18.34
N ALA A 312 20.03 11.26 -19.21
CA ALA A 312 19.32 12.50 -19.52
C ALA A 312 18.03 12.25 -20.32
N ALA A 313 18.01 11.24 -21.19
CA ALA A 313 16.86 10.84 -21.99
C ALA A 313 15.85 9.94 -21.26
N ARG A 314 16.12 9.53 -20.01
CA ARG A 314 15.20 8.67 -19.26
C ARG A 314 13.89 9.41 -18.97
N PRO A 315 12.73 8.86 -19.37
CA PRO A 315 11.45 9.45 -19.01
C PRO A 315 11.32 9.49 -17.48
N LYS A 316 10.94 10.65 -16.94
CA LYS A 316 10.61 10.79 -15.51
C LYS A 316 9.53 9.77 -15.16
N ARG A 317 9.83 8.84 -14.25
CA ARG A 317 8.80 7.92 -13.73
C ARG A 317 7.69 8.76 -13.10
N GLN A 318 6.48 8.67 -13.65
CA GLN A 318 5.31 9.22 -13.00
C GLN A 318 5.04 8.40 -11.74
N ILE A 319 5.05 9.09 -10.60
CA ILE A 319 4.85 8.50 -9.26
C ILE A 319 3.39 8.11 -9.08
N ILE A 320 2.49 8.96 -9.59
CA ILE A 320 1.04 8.73 -9.57
C ILE A 320 0.60 8.58 -11.01
N ASP A 321 0.09 7.40 -11.32
CA ASP A 321 -0.57 7.09 -12.58
C ASP A 321 -2.03 7.53 -12.49
N PHE A 322 -2.31 8.76 -12.91
CA PHE A 322 -3.67 9.30 -12.95
C PHE A 322 -4.56 8.63 -14.02
N SER A 323 -4.03 7.74 -14.87
CA SER A 323 -4.86 7.02 -15.85
C SER A 323 -5.92 6.14 -15.18
N VAL A 324 -5.69 5.72 -13.93
CA VAL A 324 -6.66 4.94 -13.14
C VAL A 324 -7.94 5.71 -12.83
N LEU A 325 -7.91 7.04 -12.87
CA LEU A 325 -9.11 7.87 -12.70
C LEU A 325 -10.09 7.77 -13.87
N LYS A 326 -9.68 7.15 -14.99
CA LYS A 326 -10.59 6.86 -16.12
C LYS A 326 -11.46 5.63 -15.85
N GLU A 327 -11.08 4.78 -14.90
CA GLU A 327 -11.83 3.58 -14.55
C GLU A 327 -12.99 3.93 -13.60
N VAL A 328 -14.23 3.82 -14.10
CA VAL A 328 -15.45 4.13 -13.32
C VAL A 328 -15.51 3.34 -12.01
N ARG A 329 -15.12 2.06 -12.03
CA ARG A 329 -15.08 1.19 -10.83
C ARG A 329 -14.13 1.73 -9.76
N PHE A 330 -12.99 2.27 -10.19
CA PHE A 330 -12.01 2.86 -9.29
C PHE A 330 -12.52 4.20 -8.72
N LEU A 331 -13.16 5.04 -9.54
CA LEU A 331 -13.80 6.27 -9.06
C LEU A 331 -14.88 6.00 -8.01
N ILE A 332 -15.68 4.95 -8.17
CA ILE A 332 -16.68 4.55 -7.18
C ILE A 332 -16.00 4.11 -5.88
N LEU A 333 -14.88 3.38 -5.94
CA LEU A 333 -14.10 3.02 -4.74
C LEU A 333 -13.57 4.27 -4.02
N VAL A 334 -13.03 5.24 -4.76
CA VAL A 334 -12.54 6.51 -4.17
C VAL A 334 -13.69 7.30 -3.54
N ALA A 335 -14.84 7.39 -4.22
CA ALA A 335 -16.03 8.06 -3.69
C ALA A 335 -16.58 7.36 -2.43
N LEU A 336 -16.66 6.03 -2.43
CA LEU A 336 -17.00 5.24 -1.25
C LEU A 336 -16.04 5.55 -0.10
N ALA A 337 -14.73 5.49 -0.36
CA ALA A 337 -13.71 5.72 0.66
C ALA A 337 -13.85 7.12 1.27
N PHE A 338 -14.11 8.14 0.44
CA PHE A 338 -14.40 9.50 0.88
C PHE A 338 -15.61 9.55 1.82
N PHE A 339 -16.77 9.01 1.44
CA PHE A 339 -17.99 9.09 2.26
C PHE A 339 -17.88 8.29 3.56
N VAL A 340 -17.25 7.11 3.54
CA VAL A 340 -17.01 6.34 4.76
C VAL A 340 -16.05 7.10 5.70
N ALA A 341 -14.96 7.67 5.17
CA ALA A 341 -13.97 8.41 5.94
C ALA A 341 -14.55 9.66 6.64
N ASN A 342 -15.61 10.26 6.08
CA ASN A 342 -16.32 11.38 6.71
C ASN A 342 -16.93 10.99 8.07
N GLY A 343 -17.56 9.83 8.17
CA GLY A 343 -18.18 9.37 9.42
C GLY A 343 -17.22 8.63 10.34
N TYR A 344 -16.11 8.10 9.80
CA TYR A 344 -15.21 7.18 10.48
C TYR A 344 -14.59 7.71 11.79
N PHE A 345 -14.00 8.90 11.79
CA PHE A 345 -13.28 9.38 12.98
C PHE A 345 -14.18 10.02 14.03
N ASN A 346 -15.45 10.29 13.72
CA ASN A 346 -16.38 10.94 14.65
C ASN A 346 -16.56 10.14 15.96
N PRO A 347 -16.86 8.82 15.93
CA PRO A 347 -16.85 8.01 17.14
C PRO A 347 -15.53 8.03 17.90
N TYR A 348 -14.38 7.97 17.23
CA TYR A 348 -13.08 7.99 17.93
C TYR A 348 -12.84 9.30 18.69
N TYR A 349 -13.27 10.43 18.14
CA TYR A 349 -12.95 11.75 18.68
C TYR A 349 -13.96 12.23 19.73
N PHE A 350 -15.25 12.01 19.50
CA PHE A 350 -16.33 12.60 20.30
C PHE A 350 -16.97 11.63 21.29
N PHE A 351 -16.65 10.33 21.24
CA PHE A 351 -17.19 9.35 22.17
C PHE A 351 -16.75 9.53 23.64
N PRO A 352 -15.47 9.85 23.96
CA PRO A 352 -15.09 10.08 25.36
C PRO A 352 -15.84 11.27 25.97
N THR A 353 -15.97 12.39 25.25
CA THR A 353 -16.73 13.56 25.72
C THR A 353 -18.23 13.24 25.85
N TYR A 354 -18.79 12.44 24.93
CA TYR A 354 -20.17 11.94 25.01
C TYR A 354 -20.40 11.12 26.29
N ALA A 355 -19.52 10.15 26.58
CA ALA A 355 -19.65 9.30 27.76
C ALA A 355 -19.62 10.14 29.05
N GLN A 356 -18.67 11.08 29.14
CA GLN A 356 -18.55 11.96 30.30
C GLN A 356 -19.76 12.88 30.50
N LYS A 357 -20.28 13.45 29.41
CA LYS A 357 -21.52 14.25 29.47
C LYS A 357 -22.74 13.44 29.92
N ASN A 358 -22.74 12.13 29.73
CA ASN A 358 -23.78 11.22 30.21
C ASN A 358 -23.47 10.63 31.61
N GLY A 359 -22.53 11.23 32.35
CA GLY A 359 -22.24 10.88 33.74
C GLY A 359 -21.21 9.76 33.94
N VAL A 360 -20.53 9.31 32.87
CA VAL A 360 -19.47 8.31 32.96
C VAL A 360 -18.17 8.98 33.45
N SER A 361 -17.44 8.32 34.35
CA SER A 361 -16.16 8.86 34.82
C SER A 361 -15.12 8.97 33.69
N VAL A 362 -14.16 9.89 33.81
CA VAL A 362 -13.05 10.07 32.87
C VAL A 362 -12.29 8.75 32.64
N SER A 363 -12.03 7.99 33.72
CA SER A 363 -11.34 6.71 33.64
C SER A 363 -12.14 5.67 32.85
N THR A 364 -13.45 5.53 33.12
CA THR A 364 -14.31 4.60 32.38
C THR A 364 -14.49 5.03 30.92
N ALA A 365 -14.62 6.33 30.63
CA ALA A 365 -14.66 6.85 29.27
C ALA A 365 -13.38 6.50 28.48
N SER A 366 -12.22 6.66 29.10
CA SER A 366 -10.93 6.27 28.49
C SER A 366 -10.81 4.76 28.26
N LEU A 367 -11.34 3.94 29.18
CA LEU A 367 -11.40 2.49 29.02
C LEU A 367 -12.31 2.08 27.87
N LEU A 368 -13.44 2.76 27.67
CA LEU A 368 -14.33 2.53 26.52
C LEU A 368 -13.61 2.82 25.19
N VAL A 369 -12.85 3.91 25.10
CA VAL A 369 -11.99 4.20 23.93
C VAL A 369 -10.92 3.13 23.75
N GLY A 370 -10.35 2.62 24.86
CA GLY A 370 -9.44 1.49 24.84
C GLY A 370 -10.09 0.23 24.26
N ILE A 371 -11.29 -0.14 24.74
CA ILE A 371 -12.08 -1.28 24.25
C ILE A 371 -12.39 -1.12 22.75
N LEU A 372 -12.78 0.08 22.33
CA LEU A 372 -13.05 0.41 20.92
C LEU A 372 -11.82 0.17 20.04
N ASN A 373 -10.64 0.57 20.49
CA ASN A 373 -9.40 0.30 19.77
C ASN A 373 -8.99 -1.19 19.82
N GLY A 374 -9.16 -1.84 20.96
CA GLY A 374 -8.86 -3.26 21.13
C GLY A 374 -9.72 -4.15 20.23
N SER A 375 -11.02 -3.88 20.15
CA SER A 375 -11.93 -4.58 19.24
C SER A 375 -11.58 -4.30 17.77
N SER A 376 -11.08 -3.10 17.44
CA SER A 376 -10.53 -2.81 16.11
C SER A 376 -9.33 -3.69 15.74
N ALA A 377 -8.44 -4.02 16.68
CA ALA A 377 -7.34 -4.94 16.41
C ALA A 377 -7.87 -6.33 16.00
N LEU A 378 -8.87 -6.84 16.73
CA LEU A 378 -9.50 -8.13 16.42
C LEU A 378 -10.23 -8.11 15.07
N GLY A 379 -10.93 -7.02 14.76
CA GLY A 379 -11.62 -6.82 13.48
C GLY A 379 -10.66 -6.88 12.29
N ARG A 380 -9.52 -6.18 12.38
CA ARG A 380 -8.48 -6.15 11.32
C ARG A 380 -7.98 -7.55 10.96
N VAL A 381 -7.76 -8.42 11.95
CA VAL A 381 -7.29 -9.80 11.72
C VAL A 381 -8.42 -10.69 11.23
N SER A 382 -9.55 -10.70 11.95
CA SER A 382 -10.65 -11.63 11.69
C SER A 382 -11.34 -11.38 10.36
N MET A 383 -11.66 -10.12 10.03
CA MET A 383 -12.30 -9.79 8.75
C MET A 383 -11.31 -9.82 7.60
N GLY A 384 -10.02 -9.55 7.85
CA GLY A 384 -8.97 -9.82 6.88
C GLY A 384 -8.91 -11.31 6.50
N LEU A 385 -9.02 -12.22 7.47
CA LEU A 385 -9.15 -13.66 7.18
C LEU A 385 -10.49 -14.00 6.53
N ALA A 386 -11.59 -13.37 6.93
CA ALA A 386 -12.90 -13.60 6.33
C ALA A 386 -12.92 -13.19 4.85
N SER A 387 -12.19 -12.14 4.45
CA SER A 387 -12.15 -11.68 3.06
C SER A 387 -11.58 -12.73 2.10
N ASP A 388 -10.68 -13.59 2.59
CA ASP A 388 -10.19 -14.74 1.83
C ASP A 388 -11.29 -15.77 1.53
N TYR A 389 -12.39 -15.81 2.29
CA TYR A 389 -13.51 -16.74 2.09
C TYR A 389 -14.69 -16.08 1.37
N ILE A 390 -15.15 -14.93 1.84
CA ILE A 390 -16.36 -14.26 1.34
C ILE A 390 -16.08 -13.22 0.25
N GLY A 391 -14.82 -12.84 0.02
CA GLY A 391 -14.39 -11.84 -0.97
C GLY A 391 -14.23 -10.44 -0.37
N ASP A 392 -13.24 -9.70 -0.85
CA ASP A 392 -12.84 -8.39 -0.31
C ASP A 392 -13.98 -7.36 -0.34
N ILE A 393 -14.76 -7.34 -1.43
CA ILE A 393 -15.86 -6.36 -1.56
C ILE A 393 -17.01 -6.68 -0.61
N ASN A 394 -17.33 -7.97 -0.42
CA ASN A 394 -18.37 -8.38 0.52
C ASN A 394 -17.97 -8.04 1.95
N THR A 395 -16.71 -8.27 2.30
CA THR A 395 -16.17 -7.93 3.62
C THR A 395 -16.16 -6.41 3.84
N LEU A 396 -15.80 -5.62 2.82
CA LEU A 396 -15.89 -4.15 2.86
C LEU A 396 -17.34 -3.69 3.11
N LEU A 397 -18.31 -4.28 2.42
CA LEU A 397 -19.72 -3.95 2.59
C LEU A 397 -20.26 -4.30 3.98
N ILE A 398 -20.00 -5.51 4.46
CA ILE A 398 -20.43 -5.94 5.80
C ILE A 398 -19.80 -5.04 6.87
N SER A 399 -18.50 -4.78 6.78
CA SER A 399 -17.80 -3.96 7.76
C SER A 399 -18.33 -2.52 7.78
N THR A 400 -18.49 -1.87 6.63
CA THR A 400 -18.99 -0.50 6.57
C THR A 400 -20.46 -0.39 6.96
N LEU A 401 -21.31 -1.33 6.56
CA LEU A 401 -22.71 -1.39 6.96
C LEU A 401 -22.87 -1.59 8.47
N CYS A 402 -22.19 -2.58 9.05
CA CYS A 402 -22.28 -2.83 10.48
C CYS A 402 -21.69 -1.68 11.32
N ALA A 403 -20.60 -1.04 10.87
CA ALA A 403 -20.07 0.16 11.51
C ALA A 403 -21.10 1.30 11.46
N SER A 404 -21.70 1.56 10.30
CA SER A 404 -22.77 2.57 10.13
C SER A 404 -23.99 2.30 11.02
N LEU A 405 -24.48 1.06 11.06
CA LEU A 405 -25.62 0.68 11.88
C LEU A 405 -25.30 0.76 13.37
N SER A 406 -24.09 0.42 13.79
CA SER A 406 -23.70 0.53 15.20
C SER A 406 -23.74 1.99 15.68
N VAL A 407 -23.42 2.96 14.82
CA VAL A 407 -23.58 4.39 15.13
C VAL A 407 -25.07 4.77 15.21
N LEU A 408 -25.85 4.42 14.19
CA LEU A 408 -27.26 4.83 14.07
C LEU A 408 -28.20 4.16 15.07
N VAL A 409 -27.87 2.94 15.51
CA VAL A 409 -28.76 2.11 16.34
C VAL A 409 -28.22 1.93 17.75
N VAL A 410 -26.91 1.76 17.93
CA VAL A 410 -26.35 1.46 19.25
C VAL A 410 -25.88 2.73 19.95
N TRP A 411 -25.01 3.54 19.31
CA TRP A 411 -24.53 4.78 19.93
C TRP A 411 -25.65 5.80 20.14
N MET A 412 -26.52 5.98 19.13
CA MET A 412 -27.63 6.92 19.20
C MET A 412 -28.58 6.69 20.37
N PHE A 413 -28.73 5.43 20.78
CA PHE A 413 -29.62 5.02 21.87
C PHE A 413 -28.87 4.57 23.13
N ALA A 414 -27.56 4.80 23.20
CA ALA A 414 -26.75 4.38 24.36
C ALA A 414 -27.16 5.09 25.66
N GLY A 415 -27.62 6.34 25.57
CA GLY A 415 -28.01 7.15 26.71
C GLY A 415 -26.93 7.19 27.80
N THR A 416 -27.31 6.92 29.04
CA THR A 416 -26.42 6.84 30.21
C THR A 416 -25.91 5.43 30.50
N SER A 417 -26.28 4.43 29.69
CA SER A 417 -25.93 3.03 29.96
C SER A 417 -24.52 2.69 29.50
N VAL A 418 -23.61 2.51 30.46
CA VAL A 418 -22.22 2.07 30.21
C VAL A 418 -22.17 0.72 29.49
N VAL A 419 -23.14 -0.17 29.75
CA VAL A 419 -23.23 -1.47 29.08
C VAL A 419 -23.48 -1.29 27.58
N VAL A 420 -24.45 -0.44 27.20
CA VAL A 420 -24.74 -0.18 25.78
C VAL A 420 -23.59 0.56 25.11
N MET A 421 -22.94 1.49 25.81
CA MET A 421 -21.71 2.14 25.35
C MET A 421 -20.58 1.14 25.09
N THR A 422 -20.44 0.13 25.96
CA THR A 422 -19.43 -0.93 25.80
C THR A 422 -19.74 -1.80 24.58
N VAL A 423 -21.01 -2.20 24.40
CA VAL A 423 -21.46 -2.94 23.21
C VAL A 423 -21.18 -2.16 21.94
N PHE A 424 -21.47 -0.85 21.93
CA PHE A 424 -21.12 0.03 20.82
C PHE A 424 -19.61 0.02 20.54
N CYS A 425 -18.76 0.20 21.55
CA CYS A 425 -17.31 0.20 21.38
C CYS A 425 -16.79 -1.12 20.77
N ILE A 426 -17.34 -2.25 21.22
CA ILE A 426 -16.98 -3.57 20.67
C ILE A 426 -17.40 -3.68 19.20
N LEU A 427 -18.66 -3.41 18.89
CA LEU A 427 -19.21 -3.53 17.53
C LEU A 427 -18.54 -2.55 16.56
N TYR A 428 -18.54 -1.27 16.91
CA TYR A 428 -17.98 -0.23 16.06
C TYR A 428 -16.48 -0.44 15.87
N GLY A 429 -15.72 -0.71 16.93
CA GLY A 429 -14.29 -0.95 16.81
C GLY A 429 -13.98 -2.15 15.92
N PHE A 430 -14.65 -3.30 16.12
CA PHE A 430 -14.47 -4.49 15.28
C PHE A 430 -14.73 -4.21 13.79
N PHE A 431 -15.88 -3.64 13.45
CA PHE A 431 -16.23 -3.40 12.05
C PHE A 431 -15.47 -2.23 11.42
N SER A 432 -15.23 -1.14 12.15
CA SER A 432 -14.43 0.00 11.67
C SER A 432 -12.95 -0.37 11.48
N GLY A 433 -12.40 -1.26 12.30
CA GLY A 433 -11.04 -1.77 12.12
C GLY A 433 -10.87 -2.51 10.80
N SER A 434 -11.88 -3.28 10.43
CA SER A 434 -11.90 -4.12 9.23
C SER A 434 -11.81 -3.30 7.95
N TYR A 435 -12.53 -2.17 7.89
CA TYR A 435 -12.51 -1.22 6.77
C TYR A 435 -11.08 -0.78 6.39
N VAL A 436 -10.24 -0.46 7.38
CA VAL A 436 -8.86 0.00 7.16
C VAL A 436 -7.99 -1.08 6.54
N ALA A 437 -8.20 -2.35 6.91
CA ALA A 437 -7.39 -3.47 6.43
C ALA A 437 -7.74 -3.89 4.98
N ILE A 438 -9.00 -3.69 4.56
CA ILE A 438 -9.54 -4.23 3.29
C ILE A 438 -9.41 -3.24 2.13
N ILE A 439 -9.39 -1.93 2.38
CA ILE A 439 -9.29 -0.94 1.30
C ILE A 439 -8.11 -1.20 0.33
N PRO A 440 -6.88 -1.47 0.81
CA PRO A 440 -5.76 -1.74 -0.08
C PRO A 440 -5.94 -3.02 -0.92
N THR A 441 -6.64 -4.03 -0.40
CA THR A 441 -6.86 -5.30 -1.11
C THR A 441 -7.91 -5.13 -2.21
N VAL A 442 -9.00 -4.39 -1.94
CA VAL A 442 -10.00 -4.03 -2.96
C VAL A 442 -9.38 -3.20 -4.08
N ALA A 443 -8.53 -2.23 -3.74
CA ALA A 443 -7.80 -1.42 -4.73
C ALA A 443 -6.89 -2.28 -5.60
N ALA A 444 -6.19 -3.28 -5.02
CA ALA A 444 -5.35 -4.21 -5.75
C ALA A 444 -6.15 -5.07 -6.76
N HIS A 445 -7.33 -5.55 -6.35
CA HIS A 445 -8.17 -6.39 -7.19
C HIS A 445 -8.77 -5.67 -8.39
N LEU A 446 -9.16 -4.40 -8.25
CA LEU A 446 -9.82 -3.64 -9.33
C LEU A 446 -8.93 -3.36 -10.55
N CYS A 447 -7.62 -3.39 -10.35
CA CYS A 447 -6.76 -2.51 -11.11
C CYS A 447 -5.34 -3.07 -11.31
N GLY A 448 -5.02 -4.19 -10.64
CA GLY A 448 -3.79 -4.95 -10.81
C GLY A 448 -2.66 -4.53 -9.88
N ILE A 449 -1.82 -5.50 -9.53
CA ILE A 449 -0.73 -5.35 -8.55
C ILE A 449 0.37 -4.37 -9.03
N SER A 450 0.54 -4.22 -10.35
CA SER A 450 1.61 -3.40 -10.95
C SER A 450 1.47 -1.90 -10.67
N ARG A 451 0.27 -1.44 -10.33
CA ARG A 451 -0.04 -0.02 -10.06
C ARG A 451 -0.49 0.23 -8.61
N LEU A 452 -0.32 -0.77 -7.74
CA LEU A 452 -0.85 -0.78 -6.37
C LEU A 452 -0.48 0.47 -5.57
N ALA A 453 0.78 0.90 -5.61
CA ALA A 453 1.23 2.07 -4.85
C ALA A 453 0.51 3.37 -5.27
N SER A 454 0.32 3.59 -6.57
CA SER A 454 -0.42 4.76 -7.09
C SER A 454 -1.89 4.72 -6.71
N MET A 455 -2.50 3.53 -6.75
CA MET A 455 -3.93 3.34 -6.42
C MET A 455 -4.19 3.53 -4.94
N THR A 456 -3.36 2.91 -4.10
CA THR A 456 -3.38 3.14 -2.66
C THR A 456 -3.22 4.63 -2.37
N GLY A 457 -2.27 5.32 -3.02
CA GLY A 457 -2.10 6.77 -2.86
C GLY A 457 -3.35 7.58 -3.18
N ILE A 458 -4.03 7.30 -4.31
CA ILE A 458 -5.25 8.04 -4.69
C ILE A 458 -6.42 7.72 -3.76
N VAL A 459 -6.60 6.46 -3.36
CA VAL A 459 -7.67 6.06 -2.42
C VAL A 459 -7.47 6.71 -1.06
N TYR A 460 -6.25 6.66 -0.51
CA TYR A 460 -5.92 7.35 0.74
C TYR A 460 -6.02 8.87 0.61
N GLY A 461 -5.76 9.44 -0.57
CA GLY A 461 -6.08 10.83 -0.87
C GLY A 461 -7.59 11.12 -0.72
N GLY A 462 -8.45 10.26 -1.26
CA GLY A 462 -9.90 10.34 -1.08
C GLY A 462 -10.34 10.23 0.39
N ILE A 463 -9.73 9.30 1.14
CA ILE A 463 -9.94 9.16 2.60
C ILE A 463 -9.55 10.46 3.31
N ALA A 464 -8.39 11.02 3.01
CA ALA A 464 -7.89 12.24 3.63
C ALA A 464 -8.85 13.42 3.41
N VAL A 465 -9.31 13.65 2.17
CA VAL A 465 -10.30 14.71 1.89
C VAL A 465 -11.61 14.44 2.63
N GLY A 466 -12.03 13.17 2.73
CA GLY A 466 -13.22 12.80 3.49
C GLY A 466 -13.11 13.10 4.98
N THR A 467 -11.98 12.73 5.59
CA THR A 467 -11.69 13.03 7.00
C THR A 467 -11.56 14.53 7.26
N LEU A 468 -11.01 15.29 6.30
CA LEU A 468 -10.89 16.75 6.34
C LEU A 468 -12.25 17.44 6.52
N VAL A 469 -13.31 16.87 5.93
CA VAL A 469 -14.68 17.37 6.06
C VAL A 469 -15.38 16.77 7.28
N GLY A 470 -15.24 15.46 7.49
CA GLY A 470 -16.04 14.68 8.41
C GLY A 470 -16.01 15.11 9.88
N SER A 471 -14.81 15.18 10.47
CA SER A 471 -14.68 15.46 11.91
C SER A 471 -14.95 16.93 12.27
N PRO A 472 -14.49 17.93 11.48
CA PRO A 472 -14.87 19.32 11.72
C PRO A 472 -16.39 19.52 11.60
N VAL A 473 -17.06 18.93 10.61
CA VAL A 473 -18.53 18.99 10.54
C VAL A 473 -19.17 18.39 11.80
N GLY A 474 -18.65 17.27 12.30
CA GLY A 474 -19.07 16.70 13.59
C GLY A 474 -18.92 17.70 14.75
N GLY A 475 -17.75 18.34 14.87
CA GLY A 475 -17.51 19.37 15.88
C GLY A 475 -18.47 20.55 15.77
N ALA A 476 -18.72 21.06 14.55
CA ALA A 476 -19.66 22.16 14.31
C ALA A 476 -21.10 21.78 14.68
N LEU A 477 -21.55 20.57 14.36
CA LEU A 477 -22.88 20.07 14.73
C LEU A 477 -23.05 19.98 16.25
N LEU A 478 -21.97 19.64 16.97
CA LEU A 478 -21.96 19.60 18.43
C LEU A 478 -21.95 21.03 19.03
N ASP A 479 -21.21 21.96 18.43
CA ASP A 479 -21.18 23.37 18.86
C ASP A 479 -22.53 24.08 18.67
N ILE A 480 -23.22 23.85 17.55
CA ILE A 480 -24.60 24.34 17.31
C ILE A 480 -25.55 23.81 18.38
N SER A 481 -25.27 22.60 18.88
CA SER A 481 -26.00 21.94 19.96
C SER A 481 -25.50 22.31 21.37
N GLN A 482 -24.69 23.37 21.49
CA GLN A 482 -24.06 23.86 22.71
C GLN A 482 -23.25 22.79 23.48
N GLY A 483 -22.76 21.77 22.78
CA GLY A 483 -22.01 20.66 23.41
C GLY A 483 -22.85 19.69 24.23
N VAL A 484 -24.18 19.78 24.15
CA VAL A 484 -25.11 18.97 24.97
C VAL A 484 -25.72 17.83 24.15
N ASN A 485 -26.17 18.14 22.93
CA ASN A 485 -26.87 17.15 22.09
C ASN A 485 -25.95 16.57 21.02
N TYR A 486 -25.60 15.28 21.16
CA TYR A 486 -24.76 14.55 20.22
C TYR A 486 -25.54 13.94 19.05
N ARG A 487 -26.89 13.97 19.06
CA ARG A 487 -27.71 13.32 18.02
C ARG A 487 -27.43 13.82 16.60
N PRO A 488 -27.27 15.13 16.33
CA PRO A 488 -26.96 15.60 14.98
C PRO A 488 -25.63 15.04 14.46
N LEU A 489 -24.61 14.99 15.33
CA LEU A 489 -23.32 14.39 15.03
C LEU A 489 -23.43 12.88 14.75
N GLN A 490 -24.19 12.15 15.58
CA GLN A 490 -24.41 10.71 15.40
C GLN A 490 -25.15 10.41 14.09
N LEU A 491 -26.19 11.18 13.77
CA LEU A 491 -26.92 11.08 12.51
C LEU A 491 -26.00 11.35 11.33
N TRP A 492 -25.22 12.43 11.36
CA TRP A 492 -24.26 12.75 10.31
C TRP A 492 -23.26 11.61 10.10
N ALA A 493 -22.59 11.16 11.16
CA ALA A 493 -21.56 10.14 11.09
C ALA A 493 -22.11 8.80 10.54
N GLY A 494 -23.30 8.40 10.99
CA GLY A 494 -23.92 7.16 10.52
C GLY A 494 -24.46 7.26 9.08
N LEU A 495 -25.20 8.32 8.75
CA LEU A 495 -25.83 8.45 7.43
C LEU A 495 -24.79 8.68 6.32
N ILE A 496 -23.73 9.43 6.57
CA ILE A 496 -22.69 9.66 5.57
C ILE A 496 -21.91 8.36 5.26
N MET A 497 -21.71 7.50 6.27
CA MET A 497 -21.16 6.16 6.05
C MET A 497 -22.12 5.27 5.24
N ALA A 498 -23.43 5.35 5.50
CA ALA A 498 -24.43 4.62 4.74
C ALA A 498 -24.44 5.00 3.24
N VAL A 499 -24.15 6.26 2.88
CA VAL A 499 -23.93 6.66 1.48
C VAL A 499 -22.76 5.89 0.87
N GLY A 500 -21.65 5.74 1.61
CA GLY A 500 -20.53 4.89 1.21
C GLY A 500 -20.92 3.42 1.00
N VAL A 501 -21.79 2.87 1.86
CA VAL A 501 -22.34 1.51 1.70
C VAL A 501 -23.14 1.38 0.40
N VAL A 502 -24.00 2.36 0.08
CA VAL A 502 -24.77 2.36 -1.17
C VAL A 502 -23.84 2.34 -2.39
N LEU A 503 -22.78 3.15 -2.39
CA LEU A 503 -21.77 3.13 -3.45
C LEU A 503 -21.03 1.79 -3.52
N GLY A 504 -20.80 1.14 -2.37
CA GLY A 504 -20.19 -0.19 -2.33
C GLY A 504 -21.09 -1.26 -2.94
N VAL A 505 -22.41 -1.14 -2.74
CA VAL A 505 -23.40 -2.05 -3.34
C VAL A 505 -23.41 -1.86 -4.86
N VAL A 506 -23.36 -0.61 -5.33
CA VAL A 506 -23.22 -0.31 -6.76
C VAL A 506 -21.94 -0.92 -7.32
N LEU A 507 -20.79 -0.70 -6.66
CA LEU A 507 -19.51 -1.29 -7.06
C LEU A 507 -19.58 -2.82 -7.11
N LYS A 508 -20.23 -3.43 -6.12
CA LYS A 508 -20.42 -4.87 -6.05
C LYS A 508 -21.17 -5.39 -7.27
N PHE A 509 -22.34 -4.84 -7.56
CA PHE A 509 -23.16 -5.29 -8.69
C PHE A 509 -22.50 -5.02 -10.05
N MET A 510 -21.69 -3.97 -10.17
CA MET A 510 -20.88 -3.72 -11.37
C MET A 510 -19.78 -4.77 -11.59
N MET A 511 -19.26 -5.37 -10.53
CA MET A 511 -18.19 -6.38 -10.62
C MET A 511 -18.73 -7.80 -10.67
N ASN A 512 -19.78 -8.09 -9.91
CA ASN A 512 -20.43 -9.38 -9.90
C ASN A 512 -21.92 -9.21 -9.59
N PRO A 513 -22.82 -9.58 -10.53
CA PRO A 513 -24.26 -9.42 -10.34
C PRO A 513 -24.82 -10.36 -9.27
N LYS A 514 -24.07 -11.39 -8.84
CA LYS A 514 -24.48 -12.27 -7.74
C LYS A 514 -24.22 -11.56 -6.40
N PRO A 515 -25.24 -11.36 -5.55
CA PRO A 515 -25.13 -10.57 -4.33
C PRO A 515 -24.05 -11.08 -3.37
N TRP A 516 -23.86 -12.41 -3.29
CA TRP A 516 -22.83 -13.06 -2.47
C TRP A 516 -21.74 -13.74 -3.29
N GLY A 517 -21.68 -13.49 -4.60
CA GLY A 517 -20.60 -14.02 -5.43
C GLY A 517 -19.26 -13.48 -4.93
N LYS A 518 -18.26 -14.34 -4.74
CA LYS A 518 -16.95 -13.89 -4.26
C LYS A 518 -16.33 -12.94 -5.29
N VAL A 519 -15.86 -11.77 -4.81
CA VAL A 519 -15.12 -10.77 -5.60
C VAL A 519 -13.98 -10.24 -4.78
#